data_AF-A0A087UWF1-F1
#
_entry.id   AF-A0A087UWF1-F1
#
_cell.length_a   1.000
_cell.length_b   1.000
_cell.length_c   1.000
_cell.angle_alpha   90.00
_cell.angle_beta   90.00
_cell.angle_gamma   90.00
#
_symmetry.space_group_name_H-M   'P 1'
#
loop_
_entity.id
_entity.type
_entity.pdbx_description
1 polymer ?
#
loop_
_entity_poly.entity_id
_entity_poly.type
_entity_poly.pdbx_seq_one_letter_code
_entity_poly.pdbx_strand_id
1 'polypeptide(L)'
;MKSSVSRQIGRFGNEASRRLYRGAADAAKKLEQHLALISSFTELFSAEVTDLRMRLKDYCERLIFADPVEYGKKAEDLLWRKVFYDFFYRCKQNKKKLLESEYYRNAVISHLLAGIGFYHHMLIRIQTEFHIDLEGKVDAPFLWHLKGVKKERWKKYQQSAASDGAVRTWANQASHRILIYLGDLERYIAELREPDSNHLAERYYQQAFCLNSQNGTPHNQLGSLYNNRFDSAYHYMRCLACHDKFDGTENNLMRVFEKNDEVMQQLYSPDCCNKESLKCSRFLSRFLKLCQIFYFSTG
;
A
#
# COMPACT_ATOMS: atom_id res chain seq x y z
N MET A 1 27.49 8.19 -45.88
CA MET A 1 27.43 9.13 -44.73
C MET A 1 26.49 8.55 -43.67
N LYS A 2 27.05 7.97 -42.60
CA LYS A 2 26.27 7.47 -41.45
C LYS A 2 26.06 8.63 -40.49
N SER A 3 24.81 9.07 -40.27
CA SER A 3 24.53 10.09 -39.25
C SER A 3 24.61 9.44 -37.87
N SER A 4 25.63 9.85 -37.11
CA SER A 4 25.80 9.50 -35.70
C SER A 4 24.93 10.44 -34.85
N VAL A 5 23.65 10.12 -34.70
CA VAL A 5 22.85 10.70 -33.62
C VAL A 5 23.18 9.91 -32.36
N SER A 6 24.26 10.32 -31.69
CA SER A 6 24.49 9.97 -30.30
C SER A 6 23.31 10.53 -29.48
N ARG A 7 22.35 9.66 -29.12
CA ARG A 7 21.40 9.98 -28.04
C ARG A 7 22.23 10.23 -26.79
N GLN A 8 22.40 11.51 -26.44
CA GLN A 8 22.85 11.89 -25.11
C GLN A 8 21.92 11.19 -24.13
N ILE A 9 22.47 10.26 -23.36
CA ILE A 9 21.86 9.73 -22.15
C ILE A 9 21.85 10.93 -21.21
N GLY A 10 20.72 11.65 -21.23
CA GLY A 10 20.54 12.87 -20.46
C GLY A 10 20.71 12.57 -18.98
N ARG A 11 21.58 13.34 -18.32
CA ARG A 11 21.70 13.38 -16.86
C ARG A 11 20.29 13.47 -16.23
N PHE A 12 20.03 12.58 -15.28
CA PHE A 12 18.90 12.69 -14.34
C PHE A 12 18.92 14.09 -13.70
N GLY A 13 17.75 14.72 -13.55
CA GLY A 13 17.62 16.15 -13.19
C GLY A 13 17.33 17.12 -14.36
N ASN A 14 16.54 16.72 -15.36
CA ASN A 14 16.18 17.57 -16.50
C ASN A 14 15.05 18.60 -16.16
N GLU A 15 14.95 19.67 -16.94
CA GLU A 15 13.91 20.71 -16.79
C GLU A 15 12.48 20.14 -16.94
N ALA A 16 12.31 19.08 -17.72
CA ALA A 16 11.03 18.41 -17.90
C ALA A 16 10.54 17.73 -16.60
N SER A 17 11.42 17.09 -15.82
CA SER A 17 11.08 16.50 -14.51
C SER A 17 10.66 17.59 -13.52
N ARG A 18 11.36 18.74 -13.50
CA ARG A 18 10.95 19.90 -12.68
C ARG A 18 9.59 20.47 -13.10
N ARG A 19 9.30 20.46 -14.40
CA ARG A 19 7.99 20.88 -14.92
C ARG A 19 6.89 19.88 -14.56
N LEU A 20 7.16 18.58 -14.64
CA LEU A 20 6.23 17.53 -14.20
C LEU A 20 5.97 17.63 -12.69
N TYR A 21 7.01 17.85 -11.88
CA TYR A 21 6.87 18.02 -10.44
C TYR A 21 6.04 19.25 -10.07
N ARG A 22 6.29 20.40 -10.72
CA ARG A 22 5.43 21.60 -10.57
C ARG A 22 3.99 21.31 -10.98
N GLY A 23 3.78 20.61 -12.10
CA GLY A 23 2.46 20.20 -12.55
C GLY A 23 1.73 19.30 -11.55
N ALA A 24 2.42 18.33 -10.95
CA ALA A 24 1.87 17.47 -9.90
C ALA A 24 1.52 18.28 -8.65
N ALA A 25 2.41 19.16 -8.19
CA ALA A 25 2.16 20.02 -7.03
C ALA A 25 0.97 20.97 -7.26
N ASP A 26 0.89 21.59 -8.45
CA ASP A 26 -0.22 22.47 -8.82
C ASP A 26 -1.55 21.71 -8.93
N ALA A 27 -1.54 20.51 -9.52
CA ALA A 27 -2.73 19.66 -9.59
C ALA A 27 -3.19 19.22 -8.19
N ALA A 28 -2.27 18.84 -7.30
CA ALA A 28 -2.57 18.47 -5.92
C ALA A 28 -3.13 19.67 -5.13
N LYS A 29 -2.53 20.86 -5.26
CA LYS A 29 -3.01 22.08 -4.63
C LYS A 29 -4.42 22.45 -5.08
N LYS A 30 -4.68 22.41 -6.39
CA LYS A 30 -6.02 22.66 -6.94
C LYS A 30 -7.02 21.62 -6.43
N LEU A 31 -6.66 20.33 -6.44
CA LEU A 31 -7.50 19.28 -5.89
C LEU A 31 -7.86 19.57 -4.43
N GLU A 32 -6.89 19.94 -3.59
CA GLU A 32 -7.15 20.28 -2.18
C GLU A 32 -8.03 21.51 -2.01
N GLN A 33 -7.84 22.55 -2.82
CA GLN A 33 -8.68 23.74 -2.80
C GLN A 33 -10.14 23.40 -3.13
N HIS A 34 -10.38 22.60 -4.18
CA HIS A 34 -11.73 22.15 -4.51
C HIS A 34 -12.31 21.26 -3.40
N LEU A 35 -11.53 20.28 -2.91
CA LEU A 35 -11.97 19.39 -1.82
C LEU A 35 -12.28 20.13 -0.51
N ALA A 36 -11.71 21.31 -0.27
CA ALA A 36 -12.01 22.14 0.89
C ALA A 36 -13.34 22.92 0.74
N LEU A 37 -13.79 23.15 -0.49
CA LEU A 37 -15.04 23.84 -0.80
C LEU A 37 -16.23 22.89 -0.89
N ILE A 38 -16.00 21.58 -0.98
CA ILE A 38 -17.05 20.57 -1.08
C ILE A 38 -17.94 20.60 0.15
N SER A 39 -19.24 20.78 -0.08
CA SER A 39 -20.26 20.83 0.98
C SER A 39 -21.08 19.54 1.07
N SER A 40 -21.05 18.73 0.01
CA SER A 40 -21.88 17.53 -0.10
C SER A 40 -21.08 16.31 -0.59
N PHE A 41 -21.48 15.12 -0.14
CA PHE A 41 -20.85 13.87 -0.58
C PHE A 41 -20.92 13.65 -2.10
N THR A 42 -21.92 14.22 -2.78
CA THR A 42 -22.11 14.05 -4.23
C THR A 42 -21.05 14.80 -5.04
N GLU A 43 -20.63 15.98 -4.56
CA GLU A 43 -19.60 16.81 -5.20
C GLU A 43 -18.22 16.12 -5.22
N LEU A 44 -17.97 15.17 -4.30
CA LEU A 44 -16.75 14.35 -4.29
C LEU A 44 -16.56 13.52 -5.57
N PHE A 45 -17.67 13.21 -6.26
CA PHE A 45 -17.70 12.47 -7.51
C PHE A 45 -17.94 13.37 -8.73
N SER A 46 -17.87 14.69 -8.57
CA SER A 46 -17.96 15.62 -9.69
C SER A 46 -16.87 15.35 -10.74
N ALA A 47 -17.17 15.70 -11.99
CA ALA A 47 -16.22 15.58 -13.09
C ALA A 47 -14.94 16.39 -12.80
N GLU A 48 -15.06 17.57 -12.23
CA GLU A 48 -13.92 18.43 -11.90
C GLU A 48 -12.97 17.80 -10.87
N VAL A 49 -13.49 17.26 -9.76
CA VAL A 49 -12.68 16.57 -8.75
C VAL A 49 -12.03 15.31 -9.34
N THR A 50 -12.77 14.58 -10.17
CA THR A 50 -12.27 13.40 -10.87
C THR A 50 -11.14 13.76 -11.83
N ASP A 51 -11.30 14.81 -12.63
CA ASP A 51 -10.31 15.28 -13.60
C ASP A 51 -9.03 15.78 -12.92
N LEU A 52 -9.15 16.55 -11.83
CA LEU A 52 -8.00 17.00 -11.05
C LEU A 52 -7.24 15.80 -10.46
N ARG A 53 -7.95 14.80 -9.94
CA ARG A 53 -7.36 13.58 -9.38
C ARG A 53 -6.66 12.74 -10.46
N MET A 54 -7.28 12.56 -11.62
CA MET A 54 -6.68 11.82 -12.74
C MET A 54 -5.51 12.56 -13.37
N ARG A 55 -5.54 13.89 -13.42
CA ARG A 55 -4.41 14.72 -13.88
C ARG A 55 -3.23 14.64 -12.91
N LEU A 56 -3.48 14.67 -11.60
CA LEU A 56 -2.45 14.45 -10.59
C LEU A 56 -1.79 13.07 -10.77
N LYS A 57 -2.61 12.02 -10.95
CA LYS A 57 -2.13 10.67 -11.23
C LYS A 57 -1.22 10.62 -12.45
N ASP A 58 -1.60 11.22 -13.59
CA ASP A 58 -0.78 11.28 -14.82
C ASP A 58 0.57 11.96 -14.58
N TYR A 59 0.58 13.13 -13.93
CA TYR A 59 1.82 13.85 -13.65
C TYR A 59 2.75 13.03 -12.75
N CYS A 60 2.22 12.43 -11.69
CA CYS A 60 3.02 11.60 -10.79
C CYS A 60 3.56 10.35 -11.50
N GLU A 61 2.74 9.61 -12.26
CA GLU A 61 3.20 8.43 -13.00
C GLU A 61 4.34 8.81 -13.97
N ARG A 62 4.17 9.86 -14.76
CA ARG A 62 5.20 10.31 -15.71
C ARG A 62 6.47 10.74 -15.00
N LEU A 63 6.34 11.42 -13.85
CA LEU A 63 7.48 11.86 -13.05
C LEU A 63 8.26 10.69 -12.45
N ILE A 64 7.57 9.65 -11.96
CA ILE A 64 8.18 8.43 -11.41
C ILE A 64 9.17 7.81 -12.40
N PHE A 65 8.80 7.70 -13.67
CA PHE A 65 9.66 7.08 -14.68
C PHE A 65 10.62 8.07 -15.34
N ALA A 66 10.33 9.39 -15.31
CA ALA A 66 11.24 10.40 -15.83
C ALA A 66 12.46 10.63 -14.93
N ASP A 67 12.29 10.54 -13.61
CA ASP A 67 13.36 10.76 -12.63
C ASP A 67 13.12 9.97 -11.33
N PRO A 68 13.29 8.63 -11.37
CA PRO A 68 12.94 7.74 -10.27
C PRO A 68 13.74 8.00 -8.99
N VAL A 69 15.01 8.37 -9.10
CA VAL A 69 15.89 8.55 -7.94
C VAL A 69 15.55 9.84 -7.19
N GLU A 70 15.40 10.97 -7.89
CA GLU A 70 15.17 12.26 -7.24
C GLU A 70 13.69 12.48 -6.86
N TYR A 71 12.77 12.09 -7.75
CA TYR A 71 11.34 12.38 -7.60
C TYR A 71 10.46 11.15 -7.41
N GLY A 72 10.95 9.93 -7.70
CA GLY A 72 10.13 8.73 -7.71
C GLY A 72 9.36 8.52 -6.40
N LYS A 73 10.04 8.53 -5.25
CA LYS A 73 9.37 8.37 -3.93
C LYS A 73 8.37 9.50 -3.66
N LYS A 74 8.74 10.77 -3.91
CA LYS A 74 7.89 11.94 -3.66
C LYS A 74 6.61 11.87 -4.50
N ALA A 75 6.75 11.52 -5.78
CA ALA A 75 5.64 11.39 -6.72
C ALA A 75 4.74 10.20 -6.37
N GLU A 76 5.32 9.07 -6.00
CA GLU A 76 4.62 7.87 -5.56
C GLU A 76 3.78 8.14 -4.30
N ASP A 77 4.37 8.77 -3.28
CA ASP A 77 3.67 9.12 -2.03
C ASP A 77 2.50 10.07 -2.28
N LEU A 78 2.74 11.11 -3.08
CA LEU A 78 1.70 12.07 -3.43
C LEU A 78 0.56 11.41 -4.21
N LEU A 79 0.90 10.53 -5.17
CA LEU A 79 -0.07 9.76 -5.95
C LEU A 79 -0.90 8.88 -5.03
N TRP A 80 -0.28 7.99 -4.26
CA TRP A 80 -0.99 7.08 -3.35
C TRP A 80 -1.90 7.86 -2.40
N ARG A 81 -1.33 8.88 -1.73
CA ARG A 81 -2.04 9.66 -0.72
C ARG A 81 -3.25 10.38 -1.31
N LYS A 82 -3.09 11.13 -2.39
CA LYS A 82 -4.15 12.01 -2.91
C LYS A 82 -5.14 11.32 -3.83
N VAL A 83 -4.68 10.33 -4.61
CA VAL A 83 -5.51 9.66 -5.62
C VAL A 83 -6.32 8.52 -5.01
N PHE A 84 -5.78 7.83 -4.01
CA PHE A 84 -6.42 6.64 -3.45
C PHE A 84 -6.76 6.79 -1.97
N TYR A 85 -5.76 7.00 -1.10
CA TYR A 85 -5.94 6.98 0.35
C TYR A 85 -6.89 8.09 0.86
N ASP A 86 -6.57 9.36 0.61
CA ASP A 86 -7.37 10.51 1.07
C ASP A 86 -8.78 10.46 0.46
N PHE A 87 -8.90 10.04 -0.81
CA PHE A 87 -10.20 9.90 -1.49
C PHE A 87 -11.07 8.84 -0.79
N PHE A 88 -10.54 7.63 -0.58
CA PHE A 88 -11.26 6.57 0.13
C PHE A 88 -11.64 6.99 1.55
N TYR A 89 -10.71 7.64 2.27
CA TYR A 89 -10.97 8.08 3.64
C TYR A 89 -12.07 9.14 3.71
N ARG A 90 -12.10 10.11 2.78
CA ARG A 90 -13.20 11.08 2.65
C ARG A 90 -14.54 10.41 2.31
N CYS A 91 -14.52 9.38 1.47
CA CYS A 91 -15.71 8.57 1.24
C CYS A 91 -16.18 7.87 2.53
N LYS A 92 -15.25 7.30 3.30
CA LYS A 92 -15.51 6.60 4.56
C LYS A 92 -16.04 7.53 5.65
N GLN A 93 -15.65 8.81 5.67
CA GLN A 93 -16.26 9.82 6.55
C GLN A 93 -17.78 9.98 6.31
N ASN A 94 -18.26 9.62 5.11
CA ASN A 94 -19.67 9.62 4.73
C ASN A 94 -20.27 8.19 4.73
N LYS A 95 -19.81 7.32 5.65
CA LYS A 95 -20.10 5.87 5.68
C LYS A 95 -21.58 5.52 5.46
N LYS A 96 -22.51 6.22 6.13
CA LYS A 96 -23.95 5.96 5.99
C LYS A 96 -24.40 6.07 4.54
N LYS A 97 -24.15 7.22 3.90
CA LYS A 97 -24.53 7.48 2.51
C LYS A 97 -23.76 6.60 1.52
N LEU A 98 -22.50 6.28 1.83
CA LEU A 98 -21.68 5.37 1.02
C LEU A 98 -22.25 3.93 1.01
N LEU A 99 -22.70 3.42 2.16
CA LEU A 99 -23.20 2.05 2.27
C LEU A 99 -24.66 1.90 1.84
N GLU A 100 -25.50 2.92 2.05
CA GLU A 100 -26.92 2.92 1.64
C GLU A 100 -27.10 3.10 0.13
N SER A 101 -26.18 3.80 -0.54
CA SER A 101 -26.28 4.05 -1.98
C SER A 101 -25.39 3.09 -2.78
N GLU A 102 -26.04 2.19 -3.52
CA GLU A 102 -25.34 1.28 -4.44
C GLU A 102 -24.53 2.05 -5.50
N TYR A 103 -25.05 3.18 -5.99
CA TYR A 103 -24.35 4.03 -6.95
C TYR A 103 -22.99 4.51 -6.41
N TYR A 104 -22.97 5.15 -5.23
CA TYR A 104 -21.71 5.66 -4.67
C TYR A 104 -20.77 4.53 -4.25
N ARG A 105 -21.32 3.45 -3.68
CA ARG A 105 -20.54 2.26 -3.35
C ARG A 105 -19.83 1.70 -4.57
N ASN A 106 -20.56 1.49 -5.67
CA ASN A 106 -20.01 0.96 -6.91
C ASN A 106 -19.04 1.95 -7.57
N ALA A 107 -19.27 3.25 -7.49
CA ALA A 107 -18.33 4.27 -7.98
C ALA A 107 -16.97 4.20 -7.25
N VAL A 108 -16.98 4.07 -5.91
CA VAL A 108 -15.75 3.92 -5.12
C VAL A 108 -15.06 2.59 -5.44
N ILE A 109 -15.80 1.47 -5.47
CA ILE A 109 -15.26 0.15 -5.82
C ILE A 109 -14.62 0.18 -7.22
N SER A 110 -15.26 0.83 -8.20
CA SER A 110 -14.74 0.95 -9.57
C SER A 110 -13.43 1.74 -9.61
N HIS A 111 -13.33 2.82 -8.83
CA HIS A 111 -12.08 3.59 -8.69
C HIS A 111 -10.97 2.77 -8.03
N LEU A 112 -11.28 1.98 -6.99
CA LEU A 112 -10.30 1.11 -6.32
C LEU A 112 -9.82 -0.03 -7.22
N LEU A 113 -10.72 -0.66 -7.99
CA LEU A 113 -10.38 -1.68 -8.99
C LEU A 113 -9.50 -1.10 -10.11
N ALA A 114 -9.79 0.11 -10.58
CA ALA A 114 -8.92 0.82 -11.51
C ALA A 114 -7.53 1.10 -10.90
N GLY A 115 -7.47 1.34 -9.59
CA GLY A 115 -6.23 1.44 -8.82
C GLY A 115 -5.43 0.13 -8.81
N ILE A 116 -6.09 -1.01 -8.59
CA ILE A 116 -5.44 -2.34 -8.63
C ILE A 116 -4.82 -2.58 -10.01
N GLY A 117 -5.59 -2.37 -11.09
CA GLY A 117 -5.08 -2.50 -12.46
C GLY A 117 -3.92 -1.55 -12.75
N PHE A 118 -4.01 -0.30 -12.28
CA PHE A 118 -2.93 0.68 -12.40
C PHE A 118 -1.64 0.23 -11.70
N TYR A 119 -1.72 -0.25 -10.46
CA TYR A 119 -0.55 -0.65 -9.69
C TYR A 119 0.07 -1.96 -10.21
N HIS A 120 -0.71 -2.91 -10.70
CA HIS A 120 -0.18 -4.07 -11.42
C HIS A 120 0.57 -3.65 -12.69
N HIS A 121 -0.01 -2.76 -13.49
CA HIS A 121 0.66 -2.22 -14.68
C HIS A 121 1.96 -1.50 -14.29
N MET A 122 1.94 -0.68 -13.23
CA MET A 122 3.13 0.01 -12.74
C MET A 122 4.20 -0.96 -12.25
N LEU A 123 3.82 -2.06 -11.58
CA LEU A 123 4.75 -3.09 -11.13
C LEU A 123 5.41 -3.82 -12.31
N ILE A 124 4.64 -4.18 -13.34
CA ILE A 124 5.18 -4.77 -14.58
C ILE A 124 6.09 -3.78 -15.31
N ARG A 125 5.72 -2.51 -15.35
CA ARG A 125 6.51 -1.45 -15.97
C ARG A 125 7.83 -1.22 -15.23
N ILE A 126 7.82 -1.24 -13.89
CA ILE A 126 9.03 -1.16 -13.08
C ILE A 126 9.94 -2.37 -13.34
N GLN A 127 9.38 -3.59 -13.36
CA GLN A 127 10.14 -4.79 -13.70
C GLN A 127 10.79 -4.63 -15.09
N THR A 128 10.03 -4.23 -16.10
CA THR A 128 10.52 -4.15 -17.48
C THR A 128 11.50 -3.01 -17.73
N GLU A 129 11.28 -1.81 -17.17
CA GLU A 129 12.14 -0.63 -17.37
C GLU A 129 13.42 -0.67 -16.51
N PHE A 130 13.35 -1.23 -15.30
CA PHE A 130 14.47 -1.24 -14.34
C PHE A 130 15.07 -2.63 -14.09
N HIS A 131 14.62 -3.64 -14.82
CA HIS A 131 15.13 -5.02 -14.75
C HIS A 131 15.09 -5.62 -13.35
N ILE A 132 13.96 -5.45 -12.68
CA ILE A 132 13.69 -6.11 -11.41
C ILE A 132 13.11 -7.49 -11.69
N ASP A 133 13.76 -8.51 -11.13
CA ASP A 133 13.27 -9.88 -11.19
C ASP A 133 12.49 -10.23 -9.92
N LEU A 134 11.18 -10.35 -10.10
CA LEU A 134 10.22 -10.75 -9.08
C LEU A 134 9.64 -12.14 -9.34
N GLU A 135 10.19 -12.90 -10.31
CA GLU A 135 9.76 -14.29 -10.55
C GLU A 135 9.91 -15.12 -9.28
N GLY A 136 8.85 -15.85 -8.91
CA GLY A 136 8.78 -16.62 -7.65
C GLY A 136 8.64 -15.78 -6.37
N LYS A 137 8.60 -14.44 -6.46
CA LYS A 137 8.41 -13.55 -5.31
C LYS A 137 7.05 -12.85 -5.28
N VAL A 138 6.45 -12.67 -6.45
CA VAL A 138 5.09 -12.12 -6.61
C VAL A 138 4.24 -13.05 -7.48
N ASP A 139 2.92 -12.95 -7.35
CA ASP A 139 1.97 -13.82 -8.04
C ASP A 139 1.87 -13.55 -9.55
N ALA A 140 2.02 -12.29 -9.95
CA ALA A 140 1.96 -11.85 -11.34
C ALA A 140 3.27 -11.16 -11.75
N PRO A 141 4.40 -11.90 -11.80
CA PRO A 141 5.69 -11.33 -12.19
C PRO A 141 5.73 -11.15 -13.71
N PHE A 142 6.62 -10.26 -14.16
CA PHE A 142 6.97 -10.23 -15.58
C PHE A 142 7.90 -11.41 -15.89
N LEU A 143 7.41 -12.37 -16.71
CA LEU A 143 8.16 -13.57 -17.06
C LEU A 143 9.09 -13.30 -18.25
N TRP A 144 10.35 -13.02 -17.95
CA TRP A 144 11.38 -12.62 -18.92
C TRP A 144 11.69 -13.69 -19.99
N HIS A 145 11.38 -14.95 -19.71
CA HIS A 145 11.73 -16.11 -20.52
C HIS A 145 10.65 -16.52 -21.53
N LEU A 146 9.48 -15.86 -21.54
CA LEU A 146 8.36 -16.21 -22.42
C LEU A 146 8.62 -15.87 -23.91
N LYS A 147 8.12 -16.73 -24.81
CA LYS A 147 8.13 -16.51 -26.26
C LYS A 147 7.25 -15.31 -26.63
N GLY A 148 7.76 -14.37 -27.43
CA GLY A 148 7.04 -13.16 -27.89
C GLY A 148 7.59 -11.85 -27.34
N VAL A 149 8.35 -11.95 -26.25
CA VAL A 149 9.24 -10.90 -25.78
C VAL A 149 10.32 -10.83 -26.93
N LYS A 150 10.63 -9.68 -27.56
CA LYS A 150 11.71 -9.48 -28.59
C LYS A 150 13.19 -9.41 -28.10
N LYS A 151 14.01 -10.46 -28.35
CA LYS A 151 15.47 -10.65 -27.99
C LYS A 151 16.39 -9.43 -28.10
N GLU A 152 16.13 -8.56 -29.05
CA GLU A 152 17.02 -7.48 -29.44
C GLU A 152 16.78 -6.16 -28.69
N ARG A 153 15.57 -5.90 -28.17
CA ARG A 153 15.30 -4.68 -27.38
C ARG A 153 16.05 -4.70 -26.04
N TRP A 154 16.45 -5.89 -25.57
CA TRP A 154 16.99 -6.07 -24.21
C TRP A 154 18.50 -5.98 -24.11
N LYS A 155 19.26 -6.28 -25.17
CA LYS A 155 20.73 -6.18 -25.12
C LYS A 155 21.26 -4.75 -24.98
N LYS A 156 20.54 -3.75 -25.50
CA LYS A 156 20.96 -2.32 -25.46
C LYS A 156 20.55 -1.60 -24.17
N TYR A 157 19.41 -1.95 -23.56
CA TYR A 157 18.95 -1.34 -22.30
C TYR A 157 19.68 -1.94 -21.07
N GLN A 158 20.05 -3.24 -21.15
CA GLN A 158 20.89 -3.98 -20.19
C GLN A 158 22.16 -3.24 -19.75
N GLN A 159 22.72 -2.37 -20.58
CA GLN A 159 24.00 -1.72 -20.31
C GLN A 159 23.88 -0.34 -19.61
N SER A 160 22.67 0.24 -19.49
CA SER A 160 22.51 1.64 -19.03
C SER A 160 21.66 1.84 -17.77
N ALA A 161 20.59 1.06 -17.57
CA ALA A 161 19.73 1.18 -16.37
C ALA A 161 20.09 0.15 -15.28
N ALA A 162 20.64 -1.00 -15.67
CA ALA A 162 21.07 -2.05 -14.73
C ALA A 162 22.40 -1.73 -14.00
N SER A 163 23.13 -0.70 -14.45
CA SER A 163 24.41 -0.27 -13.89
C SER A 163 24.29 0.80 -12.79
N ASP A 164 23.12 1.43 -12.63
CA ASP A 164 22.88 2.40 -11.56
C ASP A 164 22.26 1.72 -10.33
N GLY A 165 23.08 1.55 -9.29
CA GLY A 165 22.66 0.96 -8.03
C GLY A 165 21.54 1.74 -7.32
N ALA A 166 21.48 3.06 -7.48
CA ALA A 166 20.45 3.88 -6.84
C ALA A 166 19.07 3.64 -7.48
N VAL A 167 19.02 3.54 -8.80
CA VAL A 167 17.79 3.23 -9.55
C VAL A 167 17.27 1.85 -9.17
N ARG A 168 18.15 0.84 -9.09
CA ARG A 168 17.75 -0.53 -8.69
C ARG A 168 17.26 -0.58 -7.25
N THR A 169 17.91 0.11 -6.33
CA THR A 169 17.45 0.22 -4.94
C THR A 169 16.06 0.85 -4.88
N TRP A 170 15.87 1.99 -5.55
CA TRP A 170 14.56 2.63 -5.62
C TRP A 170 13.49 1.70 -6.20
N ALA A 171 13.79 1.00 -7.30
CA ALA A 171 12.82 0.14 -7.99
C ALA A 171 12.39 -1.05 -7.11
N ASN A 172 13.30 -1.71 -6.40
CA ASN A 172 12.95 -2.75 -5.43
C ASN A 172 12.07 -2.22 -4.30
N GLN A 173 12.41 -1.04 -3.75
CA GLN A 173 11.61 -0.41 -2.70
C GLN A 173 10.23 0.03 -3.21
N ALA A 174 10.13 0.48 -4.46
CA ALA A 174 8.86 0.82 -5.11
C ALA A 174 8.00 -0.42 -5.33
N SER A 175 8.58 -1.54 -5.79
CA SER A 175 7.87 -2.83 -5.90
C SER A 175 7.29 -3.29 -4.56
N HIS A 176 8.06 -3.18 -3.49
CA HIS A 176 7.60 -3.47 -2.12
C HIS A 176 6.40 -2.60 -1.74
N ARG A 177 6.48 -1.28 -1.92
CA ARG A 177 5.39 -0.35 -1.58
C ARG A 177 4.14 -0.57 -2.43
N ILE A 178 4.30 -0.88 -3.72
CA ILE A 178 3.18 -1.20 -4.60
C ILE A 178 2.39 -2.41 -4.09
N LEU A 179 3.06 -3.45 -3.58
CA LEU A 179 2.35 -4.58 -2.97
C LEU A 179 1.57 -4.16 -1.71
N ILE A 180 2.10 -3.25 -0.89
CA ILE A 180 1.35 -2.69 0.24
C ILE A 180 0.12 -1.93 -0.27
N TYR A 181 0.25 -1.10 -1.29
CA TYR A 181 -0.88 -0.35 -1.87
C TYR A 181 -1.93 -1.30 -2.47
N LEU A 182 -1.52 -2.37 -3.15
CA LEU A 182 -2.43 -3.40 -3.65
C LEU A 182 -3.19 -4.06 -2.50
N GLY A 183 -2.50 -4.43 -1.42
CA GLY A 183 -3.15 -4.96 -0.23
C GLY A 183 -4.13 -3.99 0.43
N ASP A 184 -3.78 -2.70 0.49
CA ASP A 184 -4.64 -1.65 1.02
C ASP A 184 -5.89 -1.46 0.17
N LEU A 185 -5.75 -1.47 -1.17
CA LEU A 185 -6.88 -1.36 -2.10
C LEU A 185 -7.84 -2.55 -1.98
N GLU A 186 -7.32 -3.77 -1.90
CA GLU A 186 -8.14 -4.97 -1.67
C GLU A 186 -8.87 -4.90 -0.32
N ARG A 187 -8.18 -4.47 0.74
CA ARG A 187 -8.80 -4.27 2.05
C ARG A 187 -9.92 -3.22 1.97
N TYR A 188 -9.69 -2.10 1.29
CA TYR A 188 -10.71 -1.07 1.10
C TYR A 188 -11.93 -1.58 0.32
N ILE A 189 -11.72 -2.42 -0.70
CA ILE A 189 -12.83 -3.07 -1.41
C ILE A 189 -13.58 -4.03 -0.49
N ALA A 190 -12.87 -4.84 0.30
CA ALA A 190 -13.48 -5.75 1.27
C ALA A 190 -14.30 -5.01 2.35
N GLU A 191 -13.88 -3.81 2.77
CA GLU A 191 -14.67 -2.96 3.68
C GLU A 191 -15.98 -2.43 3.07
N LEU A 192 -16.06 -2.34 1.74
CA LEU A 192 -17.25 -1.89 1.01
C LEU A 192 -18.12 -3.04 0.53
N ARG A 193 -17.55 -4.24 0.42
CA ARG A 193 -18.22 -5.50 0.12
C ARG A 193 -18.49 -6.25 1.42
N GLU A 194 -19.14 -7.40 1.35
CA GLU A 194 -19.36 -8.22 2.54
C GLU A 194 -18.00 -8.70 3.13
N PRO A 195 -17.87 -8.85 4.47
CA PRO A 195 -16.58 -8.93 5.18
C PRO A 195 -15.73 -10.18 4.95
N ASP A 196 -16.23 -11.17 4.20
CA ASP A 196 -15.67 -12.54 4.22
C ASP A 196 -14.47 -12.76 3.28
N SER A 197 -13.90 -11.71 2.68
CA SER A 197 -12.82 -11.87 1.69
C SER A 197 -11.65 -10.91 1.87
N ASN A 198 -10.87 -11.09 2.95
CA ASN A 198 -9.59 -10.40 3.17
C ASN A 198 -8.37 -11.13 2.58
N HIS A 199 -8.57 -12.31 1.98
CA HIS A 199 -7.49 -13.19 1.52
C HIS A 199 -6.56 -12.54 0.47
N LEU A 200 -7.08 -11.70 -0.42
CA LEU A 200 -6.26 -10.99 -1.41
C LEU A 200 -5.36 -9.93 -0.74
N ALA A 201 -5.91 -9.17 0.19
CA ALA A 201 -5.14 -8.19 0.96
C ALA A 201 -4.01 -8.87 1.73
N GLU A 202 -4.33 -9.97 2.43
CA GLU A 202 -3.35 -10.80 3.14
C GLU A 202 -2.23 -11.28 2.20
N ARG A 203 -2.59 -11.83 1.04
CA ARG A 203 -1.65 -12.35 0.04
C ARG A 203 -0.70 -11.26 -0.47
N TYR A 204 -1.18 -10.04 -0.66
CA TYR A 204 -0.31 -8.92 -1.06
C TYR A 204 0.64 -8.46 0.05
N TYR A 205 0.17 -8.37 1.30
CA TYR A 205 1.07 -8.03 2.42
C TYR A 205 2.12 -9.12 2.67
N GLN A 206 1.78 -10.40 2.50
CA GLN A 206 2.74 -11.49 2.56
C GLN A 206 3.81 -11.38 1.46
N GLN A 207 3.41 -11.09 0.22
CA GLN A 207 4.37 -10.83 -0.87
C GLN A 207 5.26 -9.62 -0.58
N ALA A 208 4.69 -8.53 -0.03
CA ALA A 208 5.47 -7.37 0.38
C ALA A 208 6.53 -7.77 1.41
N PHE A 209 6.15 -8.50 2.46
CA PHE A 209 7.10 -9.00 3.45
C PHE A 209 8.19 -9.90 2.84
N CYS A 210 7.84 -10.77 1.89
CA CYS A 210 8.81 -11.59 1.15
C CYS A 210 9.82 -10.75 0.35
N LEU A 211 9.41 -9.58 -0.18
CA LEU A 211 10.32 -8.67 -0.88
C LEU A 211 11.23 -7.87 0.06
N ASN A 212 10.74 -7.49 1.24
CA ASN A 212 11.53 -6.77 2.23
C ASN A 212 11.13 -7.16 3.66
N SER A 213 11.80 -8.18 4.21
CA SER A 213 11.53 -8.68 5.57
C SER A 213 11.99 -7.74 6.69
N GLN A 214 12.81 -6.73 6.36
CA GLN A 214 13.27 -5.72 7.33
C GLN A 214 12.21 -4.65 7.59
N ASN A 215 11.18 -4.55 6.75
CA ASN A 215 10.12 -3.57 6.91
C ASN A 215 8.92 -4.15 7.65
N GLY A 216 8.52 -3.52 8.74
CA GLY A 216 7.40 -3.94 9.58
C GLY A 216 6.03 -3.54 9.05
N THR A 217 5.93 -2.67 8.04
CA THR A 217 4.63 -2.16 7.54
C THR A 217 3.69 -3.28 7.09
N PRO A 218 4.10 -4.31 6.32
CA PRO A 218 3.21 -5.40 5.96
C PRO A 218 2.62 -6.12 7.18
N HIS A 219 3.42 -6.30 8.24
CA HIS A 219 2.94 -6.86 9.50
C HIS A 219 1.96 -5.93 10.21
N ASN A 220 2.18 -4.61 10.24
CA ASN A 220 1.18 -3.68 10.78
C ASN A 220 -0.15 -3.78 10.01
N GLN A 221 -0.11 -3.86 8.68
CA GLN A 221 -1.33 -3.97 7.88
C GLN A 221 -2.05 -5.31 8.10
N LEU A 222 -1.31 -6.42 8.20
CA LEU A 222 -1.86 -7.74 8.56
C LEU A 222 -2.51 -7.71 9.95
N GLY A 223 -1.87 -7.07 10.93
CA GLY A 223 -2.42 -6.93 12.27
C GLY A 223 -3.75 -6.16 12.31
N SER A 224 -3.95 -5.21 11.39
CA SER A 224 -5.23 -4.50 11.22
C SER A 224 -6.26 -5.27 10.40
N LEU A 225 -5.83 -6.29 9.65
CA LEU A 225 -6.68 -7.09 8.79
C LEU A 225 -7.35 -8.25 9.54
N TYR A 226 -6.66 -8.84 10.51
CA TYR A 226 -7.21 -9.96 11.29
C TYR A 226 -8.26 -9.50 12.29
N ASN A 227 -9.39 -10.20 12.31
CA ASN A 227 -10.47 -9.97 13.28
C ASN A 227 -10.17 -10.58 14.67
N ASN A 228 -9.24 -11.53 14.73
CA ASN A 228 -8.84 -12.18 15.97
C ASN A 228 -7.67 -11.44 16.64
N ARG A 229 -7.79 -11.21 17.96
CA ARG A 229 -6.82 -10.46 18.76
C ARG A 229 -5.44 -11.11 18.83
N PHE A 230 -5.37 -12.44 18.76
CA PHE A 230 -4.09 -13.15 18.86
C PHE A 230 -3.24 -12.99 17.60
N ASP A 231 -3.86 -13.15 16.42
CA ASP A 231 -3.18 -12.91 15.14
C ASP A 231 -2.80 -11.43 15.00
N SER A 232 -3.72 -10.53 15.38
CA SER A 232 -3.45 -9.10 15.41
C SER A 232 -2.20 -8.77 16.25
N ALA A 233 -2.14 -9.27 17.49
CA ALA A 233 -1.02 -9.03 18.38
C ALA A 233 0.28 -9.66 17.87
N TYR A 234 0.23 -10.88 17.33
CA TYR A 234 1.39 -11.53 16.72
C TYR A 234 1.98 -10.65 15.61
N HIS A 235 1.15 -10.15 14.70
CA HIS A 235 1.60 -9.30 13.61
C HIS A 235 2.13 -7.95 14.09
N TYR A 236 1.49 -7.30 15.07
CA TYR A 236 2.04 -6.06 15.62
C TYR A 236 3.37 -6.28 16.34
N MET A 237 3.53 -7.35 17.13
CA MET A 237 4.81 -7.72 17.74
C MET A 237 5.89 -8.01 16.68
N ARG A 238 5.53 -8.71 15.59
CA ARG A 238 6.42 -8.94 14.44
C ARG A 238 6.87 -7.64 13.78
N CYS A 239 5.98 -6.67 13.63
CA CYS A 239 6.32 -5.34 13.12
C CYS A 239 7.31 -4.61 14.05
N LEU A 240 7.12 -4.67 15.37
CA LEU A 240 8.04 -4.08 16.34
C LEU A 240 9.42 -4.75 16.39
N ALA A 241 9.50 -6.00 15.96
CA ALA A 241 10.75 -6.76 15.85
C ALA A 241 11.51 -6.52 14.52
N CYS A 242 10.91 -5.85 13.54
CA CYS A 242 11.57 -5.46 12.30
C CYS A 242 12.53 -4.28 12.51
N HIS A 243 13.50 -4.13 11.60
CA HIS A 243 14.41 -2.99 11.60
C HIS A 243 13.67 -1.67 11.34
N ASP A 244 12.88 -1.62 10.26
CA ASP A 244 12.05 -0.47 9.91
C ASP A 244 10.64 -0.67 10.47
N LYS A 245 10.42 -0.25 11.72
CA LYS A 245 9.14 -0.36 12.41
C LYS A 245 8.13 0.64 11.84
N PHE A 246 6.85 0.33 11.95
CA PHE A 246 5.79 1.30 11.67
C PHE A 246 5.46 2.09 12.94
N ASP A 247 5.61 3.42 12.90
CA ASP A 247 5.54 4.31 14.09
C ASP A 247 4.25 4.13 14.91
N GLY A 248 3.13 3.81 14.26
CA GLY A 248 1.84 3.63 14.94
C GLY A 248 1.60 2.25 15.56
N THR A 249 2.50 1.29 15.38
CA THR A 249 2.25 -0.12 15.74
C THR A 249 2.17 -0.33 17.24
N GLU A 250 2.95 0.39 18.04
CA GLU A 250 2.93 0.28 19.49
C GLU A 250 1.54 0.61 20.05
N ASN A 251 0.95 1.72 19.59
CA ASN A 251 -0.41 2.11 19.94
C ASN A 251 -1.46 1.07 19.49
N ASN A 252 -1.27 0.48 18.31
CA ASN A 252 -2.16 -0.58 17.83
C ASN A 252 -2.07 -1.84 18.70
N LEU A 253 -0.86 -2.23 19.11
CA LEU A 253 -0.64 -3.37 19.99
C LEU A 253 -1.21 -3.12 21.39
N MET A 254 -1.05 -1.92 21.94
CA MET A 254 -1.62 -1.53 23.23
C MET A 254 -3.14 -1.68 23.26
N ARG A 255 -3.84 -1.23 22.22
CA ARG A 255 -5.31 -1.42 22.11
C ARG A 255 -5.71 -2.89 22.09
N VAL A 256 -4.89 -3.75 21.48
CA VAL A 256 -5.14 -5.21 21.48
C VAL A 256 -4.97 -5.79 22.88
N PHE A 257 -3.98 -5.32 23.64
CA PHE A 257 -3.78 -5.72 25.03
C PHE A 257 -4.89 -5.23 25.96
N GLU A 258 -5.32 -3.98 25.85
CA GLU A 258 -6.46 -3.43 26.61
C GLU A 258 -7.73 -4.26 26.37
N LYS A 259 -8.03 -4.56 25.10
CA LYS A 259 -9.16 -5.43 24.75
C LYS A 259 -9.01 -6.85 25.30
N ASN A 260 -7.78 -7.37 25.38
CA ASN A 260 -7.52 -8.68 25.97
C ASN A 260 -7.80 -8.67 27.48
N ASP A 261 -7.47 -7.60 28.19
CA ASP A 261 -7.77 -7.45 29.62
C ASP A 261 -9.29 -7.46 29.87
N GLU A 262 -10.07 -6.74 29.07
CA GLU A 262 -11.54 -6.76 29.12
C GLU A 262 -12.09 -8.18 28.91
N VAL A 263 -11.60 -8.89 27.89
CA VAL A 263 -12.02 -10.27 27.61
C VAL A 263 -11.60 -11.22 28.73
N MET A 264 -10.43 -11.02 29.34
CA MET A 264 -10.00 -11.83 30.48
C MET A 264 -10.97 -11.68 31.66
N GLN A 265 -11.40 -10.47 32.00
CA GLN A 265 -12.38 -10.26 33.07
C GLN A 265 -13.67 -11.06 32.81
N GLN A 266 -14.15 -11.09 31.57
CA GLN A 266 -15.33 -11.88 31.18
C GLN A 266 -15.08 -13.40 31.24
N LEU A 267 -13.90 -13.87 30.81
CA LEU A 267 -13.55 -15.30 30.82
C LEU A 267 -13.46 -15.90 32.23
N TYR A 268 -13.22 -15.06 33.23
CA TYR A 268 -13.10 -15.42 34.65
C TYR A 268 -14.31 -14.95 35.48
N SER A 269 -15.40 -14.52 34.85
CA SER A 269 -16.64 -14.22 35.57
C SER A 269 -17.16 -15.48 36.29
N PRO A 270 -17.90 -15.33 37.41
CA PRO A 270 -18.43 -16.46 38.18
C PRO A 270 -19.21 -17.47 37.31
N ASP A 271 -20.00 -16.98 36.35
CA ASP A 271 -20.82 -17.79 35.44
C ASP A 271 -20.01 -18.59 34.41
N CYS A 272 -18.74 -18.24 34.22
CA CYS A 272 -17.86 -18.83 33.22
C CYS A 272 -16.77 -19.70 33.84
N CYS A 273 -16.43 -19.53 35.12
CA CYS A 273 -15.22 -20.06 35.77
C CYS A 273 -15.00 -21.57 35.55
N ASN A 274 -16.05 -22.39 35.59
CA ASN A 274 -15.94 -23.86 35.47
C ASN A 274 -16.11 -24.41 34.04
N LYS A 275 -16.26 -23.56 33.03
CA LYS A 275 -16.46 -24.01 31.63
C LYS A 275 -15.16 -24.50 31.01
N GLU A 276 -15.04 -25.81 30.83
CA GLU A 276 -13.88 -26.47 30.24
C GLU A 276 -13.61 -26.04 28.78
N SER A 277 -14.67 -25.69 28.03
CA SER A 277 -14.57 -25.15 26.68
C SER A 277 -13.78 -23.84 26.58
N LEU A 278 -13.59 -23.12 27.69
CA LEU A 278 -12.83 -21.87 27.73
C LEU A 278 -11.35 -22.05 28.06
N LYS A 279 -10.87 -23.29 28.29
CA LYS A 279 -9.46 -23.56 28.66
C LYS A 279 -8.47 -22.95 27.67
N CYS A 280 -8.65 -23.15 26.37
CA CYS A 280 -7.77 -22.59 25.33
C CYS A 280 -7.82 -21.05 25.32
N SER A 281 -9.02 -20.46 25.33
CA SER A 281 -9.19 -19.00 25.37
C SER A 281 -8.53 -18.36 26.58
N ARG A 282 -8.61 -18.99 27.75
CA ARG A 282 -7.93 -18.56 28.99
C ARG A 282 -6.43 -18.67 28.89
N PHE A 283 -5.91 -19.77 28.33
CA PHE A 283 -4.48 -19.93 28.11
C PHE A 283 -3.95 -18.83 27.18
N LEU A 284 -4.56 -18.67 26.00
CA LEU A 284 -4.14 -17.66 25.01
C LEU A 284 -4.24 -16.23 25.56
N SER A 285 -5.30 -15.91 26.31
CA SER A 285 -5.45 -14.56 26.87
C SER A 285 -4.42 -14.28 27.97
N ARG A 286 -4.09 -15.26 28.83
CA ARG A 286 -2.99 -15.14 29.81
C ARG A 286 -1.62 -15.06 29.13
N PHE A 287 -1.40 -15.83 28.07
CA PHE A 287 -0.17 -15.76 27.28
C PHE A 287 0.01 -14.37 26.67
N LEU A 288 -1.08 -13.80 26.11
CA LEU A 288 -1.03 -12.46 25.55
C LEU A 288 -0.79 -11.39 26.63
N LYS A 289 -1.33 -11.57 27.85
CA LYS A 289 -1.02 -10.73 29.01
C LYS A 289 0.45 -10.82 29.42
N LEU A 290 1.06 -12.00 29.36
CA LEU A 290 2.48 -12.18 29.61
C LEU A 290 3.33 -11.42 28.57
N CYS A 291 2.95 -11.48 27.29
CA CYS A 291 3.60 -10.68 26.24
C CYS A 291 3.50 -9.18 26.52
N GLN A 292 2.35 -8.66 26.97
CA GLN A 292 2.21 -7.25 27.35
C GLN A 292 3.22 -6.84 28.42
N ILE A 293 3.37 -7.65 29.47
CA ILE A 293 4.32 -7.37 30.56
C ILE A 293 5.74 -7.31 30.03
N PHE A 294 6.13 -8.25 29.16
CA PHE A 294 7.47 -8.26 28.58
C PHE A 294 7.72 -7.05 27.65
N TYR A 295 6.74 -6.63 26.86
CA TYR A 295 6.92 -5.50 25.93
C TYR A 295 6.88 -4.13 26.62
N PHE A 296 6.07 -3.96 27.67
CA PHE A 296 5.74 -2.63 28.21
C PHE A 296 6.05 -2.41 29.69
N SER A 297 6.48 -3.44 30.42
CA SER A 297 6.79 -3.33 31.85
C SER A 297 8.26 -3.56 32.19
N THR A 298 9.13 -3.75 31.20
CA THR A 298 10.58 -3.98 31.40
C THR A 298 11.49 -2.88 30.83
N GLY A 299 10.97 -1.64 30.71
CA GLY A 299 11.73 -0.44 30.35
C GLY A 299 11.78 0.57 31.49
#